data_AF-A0A9X5XEI3-F1
#
_entry.id   AF-A0A9X5XEI3-F1
#
_cell.length_a   1.000
_cell.length_b   1.000
_cell.length_c   1.000
_cell.angle_alpha   90.00
_cell.angle_beta   90.00
_cell.angle_gamma   90.00
#
_symmetry.space_group_name_H-M   'P 1'
#
loop_
_entity.id
_entity.type
_entity.pdbx_description
1 polymer ?
#
loop_
_entity_poly.entity_id
_entity_poly.type
_entity_poly.pdbx_seq_one_letter_code
_entity_poly.pdbx_strand_id
1 'polypeptide(L)'
;MRSKMLSRCSTLTAIAVSAVLLPLSSAHAATASITVNRATADAFGRMADAVLTDRTAALLDKSQAAPRTALASKSTGGVGLTAALAKTEDTAVTSLRGTRSRLAALGEAYTAADTKVTVDRTRRWGKVATAWVTETTVLTYK
;
A
#
# COMPACT_ATOMS: atom_id res chain seq x y z
N MET A 1 36.44 -54.46 -15.80
CA MET A 1 35.09 -54.45 -15.19
C MET A 1 34.65 -53.01 -14.94
N ARG A 2 33.44 -52.69 -15.42
CA ARG A 2 32.48 -51.66 -14.96
C ARG A 2 32.76 -50.17 -15.24
N SER A 3 32.12 -49.78 -16.35
CA SER A 3 31.62 -48.47 -16.81
C SER A 3 30.80 -47.67 -15.78
N LYS A 4 30.79 -46.34 -15.92
CA LYS A 4 29.64 -45.44 -15.63
C LYS A 4 29.72 -44.23 -16.60
N MET A 5 28.96 -44.24 -17.69
CA MET A 5 27.63 -43.63 -17.87
C MET A 5 27.61 -42.10 -17.84
N LEU A 6 27.58 -41.54 -19.06
CA LEU A 6 27.15 -40.18 -19.37
C LEU A 6 25.69 -39.98 -18.92
N SER A 7 25.43 -38.88 -18.22
CA SER A 7 24.07 -38.36 -18.05
C SER A 7 24.08 -36.88 -18.40
N ARG A 8 23.46 -36.54 -19.53
CA ARG A 8 23.15 -35.16 -19.91
C ARG A 8 21.94 -34.72 -19.09
N CYS A 9 22.12 -33.73 -18.22
CA CYS A 9 21.03 -33.08 -17.53
C CYS A 9 20.99 -31.62 -17.97
N SER A 10 20.00 -31.28 -18.78
CA SER A 10 19.71 -29.92 -19.23
C SER A 10 19.33 -29.07 -18.03
N THR A 11 20.20 -28.16 -17.60
CA THR A 11 19.89 -27.18 -16.56
C THR A 11 19.15 -26.00 -17.18
N LEU A 12 17.86 -25.89 -16.84
CA LEU A 12 17.03 -24.71 -17.09
C LEU A 12 17.66 -23.50 -16.39
N THR A 13 17.99 -22.48 -17.19
CA THR A 13 18.49 -21.19 -16.73
C THR A 13 17.33 -20.41 -16.08
N ALA A 14 17.27 -20.39 -14.74
CA ALA A 14 16.41 -19.48 -14.01
C ALA A 14 17.15 -18.16 -13.79
N ILE A 15 16.66 -17.08 -14.40
CA ILE A 15 17.14 -15.72 -14.18
C ILE A 15 16.55 -15.25 -12.85
N ALA A 16 17.34 -15.32 -11.77
CA ALA A 16 16.99 -14.74 -10.48
C ALA A 16 17.26 -13.22 -10.52
N VAL A 17 16.20 -12.41 -10.48
CA VAL A 17 16.33 -10.96 -10.32
C VAL A 17 16.62 -10.65 -8.86
N SER A 18 17.75 -9.99 -8.63
CA SER A 18 18.30 -9.57 -7.35
C SER A 18 17.38 -8.61 -6.60
N ALA A 19 17.05 -8.92 -5.34
CA ALA A 19 16.59 -7.93 -4.36
C ALA A 19 17.76 -7.62 -3.41
N VAL A 20 18.29 -6.41 -3.53
CA VAL A 20 19.36 -5.89 -2.67
C VAL A 20 18.87 -5.83 -1.22
N LEU A 21 19.52 -6.59 -0.33
CA LEU A 21 19.45 -6.41 1.12
C LEU A 21 20.25 -5.16 1.50
N LEU A 22 19.59 -4.04 1.78
CA LEU A 22 20.22 -2.92 2.47
C LEU A 22 20.04 -3.07 3.99
N PRO A 23 21.12 -3.02 4.79
CA PRO A 23 21.00 -2.91 6.23
C PRO A 23 20.74 -1.45 6.59
N LEU A 24 19.49 -1.09 6.85
CA LEU A 24 19.15 0.23 7.39
C LEU A 24 19.16 0.20 8.91
N SER A 25 20.36 0.25 9.49
CA SER A 25 20.54 0.62 10.90
C SER A 25 20.09 2.07 11.09
N SER A 26 18.87 2.26 11.60
CA SER A 26 18.36 3.57 11.98
C SER A 26 18.64 3.81 13.47
N ALA A 27 19.60 4.70 13.74
CA ALA A 27 19.87 5.21 15.08
C ALA A 27 18.62 5.91 15.64
N HIS A 28 18.05 5.36 16.71
CA HIS A 28 16.80 5.85 17.31
C HIS A 28 17.11 6.95 18.33
N ALA A 29 17.10 8.21 17.91
CA ALA A 29 17.09 9.33 18.84
C ALA A 29 15.72 9.41 19.52
N ALA A 30 15.66 9.04 20.80
CA ALA A 30 14.46 9.09 21.64
C ALA A 30 14.03 10.55 21.87
N THR A 31 13.20 11.09 20.96
CA THR A 31 12.53 12.38 21.17
C THR A 31 11.17 12.13 21.81
N ALA A 32 10.93 12.75 22.97
CA ALA A 32 9.71 12.65 23.77
C ALA A 32 8.43 12.66 22.91
N SER A 33 7.54 11.70 23.18
CA SER A 33 6.25 11.58 22.50
C SER A 33 5.31 12.68 23.00
N ILE A 34 5.01 13.65 22.15
CA ILE A 34 3.90 14.58 22.38
C ILE A 34 2.61 13.81 22.10
N THR A 35 1.80 13.56 23.13
CA THR A 35 0.48 12.95 23.00
C THR A 35 -0.42 13.85 22.15
N VAL A 36 -0.84 13.35 21.00
CA VAL A 36 -1.72 14.06 20.06
C VAL A 36 -3.16 14.05 20.60
N ASN A 37 -3.89 15.16 20.48
CA ASN A 37 -5.29 15.20 20.93
C ASN A 37 -6.20 14.35 20.02
N ARG A 38 -7.36 13.94 20.56
CA ARG A 38 -8.32 13.07 19.86
C ARG A 38 -8.78 13.63 18.52
N ALA A 39 -9.09 14.93 18.44
CA ALA A 39 -9.55 15.56 17.20
C ALA A 39 -8.48 15.52 16.08
N THR A 40 -7.21 15.61 16.45
CA THR A 40 -6.09 15.52 15.50
C THR A 40 -5.90 14.08 15.04
N ALA A 41 -5.98 13.11 15.96
CA ALA A 41 -5.96 11.69 15.61
C ALA A 41 -7.12 11.31 14.67
N ASP A 42 -8.32 11.84 14.90
CA ASP A 42 -9.49 11.63 14.04
C ASP A 42 -9.29 12.22 12.62
N ALA A 43 -8.63 13.37 12.50
CA ALA A 43 -8.30 13.96 11.20
C ALA A 43 -7.30 13.08 10.42
N PHE A 44 -6.26 12.57 11.08
CA PHE A 44 -5.34 11.60 10.48
C PHE A 44 -6.05 10.29 10.12
N GLY A 45 -6.97 9.81 10.96
CA GLY A 45 -7.76 8.61 10.69
C GLY A 45 -8.61 8.75 9.45
N ARG A 46 -9.32 9.87 9.28
CA ARG A 46 -10.07 10.14 8.05
C ARG A 46 -9.19 10.22 6.81
N MET A 47 -7.96 10.73 6.95
CA MET A 47 -7.03 10.79 5.82
C MET A 47 -6.44 9.43 5.45
N ALA A 48 -6.11 8.62 6.45
CA ALA A 48 -5.70 7.24 6.24
C ALA A 48 -6.81 6.44 5.56
N ASP A 49 -8.04 6.53 6.08
CA ASP A 49 -9.22 5.89 5.51
C ASP A 49 -9.45 6.28 4.04
N ALA A 50 -9.33 7.57 3.72
CA ALA A 50 -9.47 8.06 2.35
C ALA A 50 -8.39 7.51 1.39
N VAL A 51 -7.12 7.48 1.81
CA VAL A 51 -6.01 6.94 0.99
C VAL A 51 -6.20 5.45 0.74
N LEU A 52 -6.49 4.69 1.80
CA LEU A 52 -6.63 3.24 1.71
C LEU A 52 -7.88 2.82 0.93
N THR A 53 -8.96 3.59 1.08
CA THR A 53 -10.16 3.46 0.26
C THR A 53 -9.87 3.67 -1.23
N ASP A 54 -9.06 4.68 -1.59
CA ASP A 54 -8.71 4.95 -2.99
C ASP A 54 -7.85 3.81 -3.59
N ARG A 55 -6.89 3.29 -2.82
CA ARG A 55 -6.09 2.12 -3.20
C ARG A 55 -6.97 0.88 -3.42
N THR A 56 -7.89 0.61 -2.50
CA THR A 56 -8.80 -0.53 -2.61
C THR A 56 -9.70 -0.39 -3.82
N ALA A 57 -10.30 0.78 -4.04
CA ALA A 57 -11.14 1.05 -5.21
C ALA A 57 -10.38 0.91 -6.55
N ALA A 58 -9.08 1.22 -6.57
CA ALA A 58 -8.24 1.05 -7.75
C ALA A 58 -8.08 -0.42 -8.19
N LEU A 59 -8.23 -1.36 -7.24
CA LEU A 59 -8.11 -2.79 -7.48
C LEU A 59 -9.46 -3.46 -7.82
N LEU A 60 -10.58 -2.91 -7.32
CA LEU A 60 -11.92 -3.47 -7.54
C LEU A 60 -12.44 -3.25 -8.96
N ASP A 61 -13.30 -4.15 -9.45
CA ASP A 61 -13.95 -4.00 -10.74
C ASP A 61 -14.80 -2.70 -10.85
N LYS A 62 -14.92 -2.15 -12.06
CA LYS A 62 -15.43 -0.80 -12.39
C LYS A 62 -16.92 -0.73 -12.10
N SER A 63 -17.60 -1.86 -12.25
CA SER A 63 -19.01 -2.03 -11.93
C SER A 63 -19.29 -1.85 -10.42
N GLN A 64 -18.30 -2.10 -9.56
CA GLN A 64 -18.41 -2.01 -8.09
C GLN A 64 -17.53 -0.92 -7.46
N ALA A 65 -16.64 -0.29 -8.22
CA ALA A 65 -15.91 0.89 -7.77
C ALA A 65 -16.86 2.10 -7.72
N ALA A 66 -17.23 2.55 -6.51
CA ALA A 66 -17.99 3.78 -6.35
C ALA A 66 -17.26 4.96 -7.02
N PRO A 67 -17.97 5.89 -7.71
CA PRO A 67 -17.34 7.05 -8.30
C PRO A 67 -16.80 7.96 -7.20
N ARG A 68 -15.50 7.84 -6.90
CA ARG A 68 -14.81 8.72 -5.94
C ARG A 68 -13.79 9.56 -6.70
N THR A 69 -13.97 10.87 -6.61
CA THR A 69 -12.94 11.85 -6.97
C THR A 69 -11.72 11.58 -6.11
N ALA A 70 -10.50 11.58 -6.68
CA ALA A 70 -9.25 11.29 -5.98
C ALA A 70 -9.14 12.05 -4.64
N LEU A 71 -9.46 11.36 -3.54
CA LEU A 71 -9.65 11.97 -2.21
C LEU A 71 -8.31 12.32 -1.54
N ALA A 72 -7.22 11.68 -1.95
CA ALA A 72 -5.87 11.93 -1.45
C ALA A 72 -5.40 13.40 -1.64
N SER A 73 -6.02 14.14 -2.56
CA SER A 73 -5.73 15.56 -2.81
C SER A 73 -6.60 16.54 -2.00
N LYS A 74 -7.62 16.08 -1.26
CA LYS A 74 -8.48 16.97 -0.46
C LYS A 74 -8.07 16.95 1.02
N SER A 75 -7.53 18.07 1.48
CA SER A 75 -7.28 18.33 2.89
C SER A 75 -8.55 18.06 3.70
N THR A 76 -8.46 17.19 4.71
CA THR A 76 -9.56 16.87 5.61
C THR A 76 -9.27 17.50 6.97
N GLY A 77 -10.07 18.50 7.35
CA GLY A 77 -9.90 19.18 8.64
C GLY A 77 -8.57 19.93 8.78
N GLY A 78 -8.00 20.42 7.66
CA GLY A 78 -6.70 21.12 7.65
C GLY A 78 -5.48 20.19 7.60
N VAL A 79 -5.69 18.87 7.61
CA VAL A 79 -4.63 17.86 7.42
C VAL A 79 -4.65 17.40 5.96
N GLY A 80 -3.49 17.44 5.31
CA GLY A 80 -3.32 16.94 3.95
C GLY A 80 -2.06 16.11 3.81
N LEU A 81 -2.00 15.31 2.75
CA LEU A 81 -0.77 14.61 2.39
C LEU A 81 0.30 15.62 2.00
N THR A 82 1.55 15.30 2.33
CA THR A 82 2.68 16.04 1.76
C THR A 82 2.71 15.80 0.25
N ALA A 83 3.21 16.76 -0.53
CA ALA A 83 3.27 16.64 -1.98
C ALA A 83 4.03 15.38 -2.45
N ALA A 84 5.09 15.01 -1.73
CA ALA A 84 5.83 13.78 -2.00
C ALA A 84 4.98 12.53 -1.79
N LEU A 85 4.25 12.44 -0.66
CA LEU A 85 3.39 11.30 -0.37
C LEU A 85 2.21 11.22 -1.35
N ALA A 86 1.61 12.35 -1.70
CA ALA A 86 0.53 12.40 -2.70
C ALA A 86 0.99 11.84 -4.07
N LYS A 87 2.20 12.17 -4.51
CA LYS A 87 2.78 11.62 -5.75
C LYS A 87 3.05 10.12 -5.66
N THR A 88 3.53 9.65 -4.52
CA THR A 88 3.74 8.21 -4.27
C THR A 88 2.41 7.45 -4.32
N GLU A 89 1.37 7.96 -3.68
CA GLU A 89 0.05 7.32 -3.70
C GLU A 89 -0.58 7.31 -5.10
N ASP A 90 -0.44 8.38 -5.88
CA ASP A 90 -0.91 8.40 -7.28
C ASP A 90 -0.23 7.32 -8.15
N THR A 91 1.08 7.13 -7.96
CA THR A 91 1.83 6.06 -8.63
C THR A 91 1.35 4.67 -8.18
N ALA A 92 1.08 4.49 -6.88
CA ALA A 92 0.57 3.24 -6.34
C ALA A 92 -0.83 2.91 -6.86
N VAL A 93 -1.75 3.88 -6.88
CA VAL A 93 -3.10 3.77 -7.44
C VAL A 93 -3.04 3.41 -8.92
N THR A 94 -2.17 4.06 -9.69
CA THR A 94 -1.96 3.74 -11.11
C THR A 94 -1.48 2.29 -11.29
N SER A 95 -0.56 1.83 -10.44
CA SER A 95 -0.07 0.45 -10.47
C SER A 95 -1.17 -0.57 -10.15
N LEU A 96 -2.02 -0.29 -9.16
CA LEU A 96 -3.16 -1.14 -8.80
C LEU A 96 -4.19 -1.24 -9.92
N ARG A 97 -4.48 -0.14 -10.64
CA ARG A 97 -5.32 -0.16 -11.85
C ARG A 97 -4.70 -1.02 -12.96
N GLY A 98 -3.37 -1.01 -13.08
CA GLY A 98 -2.63 -1.89 -13.97
C GLY A 98 -2.81 -3.37 -13.59
N THR A 99 -2.64 -3.71 -12.31
CA THR A 99 -2.88 -5.07 -11.79
C THR A 99 -4.30 -5.54 -12.07
N ARG A 100 -5.29 -4.69 -11.77
CA ARG A 100 -6.69 -4.96 -12.06
C ARG A 100 -6.93 -5.25 -13.54
N SER A 101 -6.33 -4.46 -14.44
CA SER A 101 -6.48 -4.67 -15.88
C SER A 101 -5.90 -6.01 -16.34
N ARG A 102 -4.80 -6.46 -15.70
CA ARG A 102 -4.21 -7.78 -15.96
C ARG A 102 -5.11 -8.91 -15.47
N LEU A 103 -5.71 -8.80 -14.29
CA LEU A 103 -6.71 -9.76 -13.78
C LEU A 103 -7.90 -9.86 -14.75
N ALA A 104 -8.43 -8.71 -15.17
CA ALA A 104 -9.55 -8.68 -16.11
C ALA A 104 -9.23 -9.36 -17.46
N ALA A 105 -7.99 -9.23 -17.95
CA ALA A 105 -7.55 -9.92 -19.17
C ALA A 105 -7.51 -11.45 -19.03
N LEU A 106 -7.44 -11.97 -17.79
CA LEU A 106 -7.53 -13.38 -17.46
C LEU A 106 -8.96 -13.83 -17.13
N GLY A 107 -9.94 -12.92 -17.15
CA GLY A 107 -11.32 -13.19 -16.73
C GLY A 107 -11.52 -13.19 -15.21
N GLU A 108 -10.51 -12.79 -14.45
CA GLU A 108 -10.50 -12.75 -12.98
C GLU A 108 -10.81 -11.34 -12.47
N ALA A 109 -11.41 -11.22 -11.28
CA ALA A 109 -11.64 -9.90 -10.69
C ALA A 109 -11.77 -9.91 -9.17
N TYR A 110 -11.34 -8.82 -8.53
CA TYR A 110 -11.84 -8.45 -7.21
C TYR A 110 -13.12 -7.64 -7.37
N THR A 111 -14.21 -8.11 -6.77
CA THR A 111 -15.55 -7.55 -6.95
C THR A 111 -15.96 -6.68 -5.77
N ALA A 112 -15.57 -7.06 -4.55
CA ALA A 112 -15.86 -6.29 -3.35
C ALA A 112 -14.66 -6.26 -2.40
N ALA A 113 -14.69 -5.29 -1.50
CA ALA A 113 -13.75 -5.20 -0.40
C ALA A 113 -14.47 -4.81 0.88
N ASP A 114 -14.06 -5.42 2.00
CA ASP A 114 -14.32 -4.95 3.35
C ASP A 114 -13.00 -4.48 3.95
N THR A 115 -12.96 -3.22 4.38
CA THR A 115 -11.75 -2.56 4.87
C THR A 115 -11.99 -2.06 6.29
N LYS A 116 -11.07 -2.40 7.19
CA LYS A 116 -11.03 -1.85 8.54
C LYS A 116 -9.70 -1.15 8.77
N VAL A 117 -9.77 0.12 9.14
CA VAL A 117 -8.61 0.98 9.36
C VAL A 117 -8.54 1.42 10.82
N THR A 118 -7.37 1.31 11.44
CA THR A 118 -7.09 1.84 12.78
C THR A 118 -5.84 2.70 12.77
N VAL A 119 -5.91 3.88 13.40
CA VAL A 119 -4.71 4.69 13.65
C VAL A 119 -4.14 4.31 15.01
N ASP A 120 -2.96 3.72 14.99
CA ASP A 120 -2.32 3.17 16.19
C ASP A 120 -1.55 4.25 16.95
N ARG A 121 -0.95 5.18 16.20
CA ARG A 121 -0.12 6.25 16.75
C ARG A 121 -0.11 7.44 15.82
N THR A 122 0.06 8.64 16.37
CA THR A 122 0.42 9.83 15.61
C THR A 122 1.54 10.56 16.32
N ARG A 123 2.52 11.06 15.55
CA ARG A 123 3.64 11.85 16.07
C ARG A 123 3.82 13.07 15.18
N ARG A 124 3.85 14.24 15.82
CA ARG A 124 4.01 15.53 15.15
C ARG A 124 5.44 16.05 15.31
N TRP A 125 6.01 16.54 14.22
CA TRP A 125 7.25 17.32 14.17
C TRP A 125 6.99 18.64 13.45
N GLY A 126 6.85 19.73 14.22
CA GLY A 126 6.48 21.03 13.66
C GLY A 126 5.13 20.96 12.94
N LYS A 127 5.15 21.24 11.63
CA LYS A 127 3.96 21.23 10.75
C LYS A 127 3.69 19.88 10.07
N VAL A 128 4.58 18.89 10.25
CA VAL A 128 4.45 17.56 9.67
C VAL A 128 4.09 16.57 10.77
N ALA A 129 3.34 15.53 10.42
CA ALA A 129 3.10 14.41 11.32
C ALA A 129 3.18 13.09 10.56
N THR A 130 3.54 12.04 11.29
CA THR A 130 3.42 10.65 10.84
C THR A 130 2.32 10.01 11.65
N ALA A 131 1.35 9.41 10.95
CA ALA A 131 0.38 8.50 11.52
C ALA A 131 0.81 7.07 11.17
N TRP A 132 0.82 6.20 12.17
CA TRP A 132 0.96 4.76 11.99
C TRP A 132 -0.45 4.18 11.93
N VAL A 133 -0.71 3.41 10.88
CA VAL A 133 -2.04 2.93 10.54
C VAL A 133 -1.95 1.43 10.30
N THR A 134 -2.90 0.70 10.84
CA THR A 134 -3.14 -0.70 10.52
C THR A 134 -4.41 -0.80 9.67
N GLU A 135 -4.30 -1.49 8.54
CA GLU A 135 -5.42 -1.82 7.66
C GLU A 135 -5.61 -3.33 7.63
N THR A 136 -6.86 -3.78 7.72
CA THR A 136 -7.26 -5.14 7.37
C THR A 136 -8.23 -5.06 6.22
N THR A 137 -7.91 -5.73 5.12
CA THR A 137 -8.74 -5.73 3.91
C THR A 137 -9.07 -7.16 3.53
N VAL A 138 -10.37 -7.43 3.39
CA VAL A 138 -10.90 -8.69 2.86
C VAL A 138 -11.41 -8.40 1.45
N LEU A 139 -10.83 -9.07 0.45
CA LEU A 139 -11.22 -8.92 -0.95
C LEU A 139 -12.06 -10.11 -1.39
N THR A 140 -13.21 -9.84 -2.03
CA THR A 140 -14.02 -10.87 -2.67
C THR A 140 -13.52 -11.08 -4.08
N TYR A 141 -13.02 -12.28 -4.36
CA TYR A 141 -12.48 -12.66 -5.65
C TYR A 141 -13.48 -13.48 -6.47
N LYS A 142 -13.44 -13.31 -7.78
CA LYS A 142 -14.23 -14.01 -8.78
C LYS A 142 -13.30 -14.70 -9.77
#